data_AF-A0AAV7VZU2-F1
#
_entry.id   AF-A0AAV7VZU2-F1
#
_cell.length_a   1.000
_cell.length_b   1.000
_cell.length_c   1.000
_cell.angle_alpha   90.00
_cell.angle_beta   90.00
_cell.angle_gamma   90.00
#
_symmetry.space_group_name_H-M   'P 1'
#
loop_
_entity.id
_entity.type
_entity.pdbx_description
1 polymer ?
#
loop_
_entity_poly.entity_id
_entity_poly.type
_entity_poly.pdbx_seq_one_letter_code
_entity_poly.pdbx_strand_id
1 'polypeptide(L)'
;MDQTVDARTEEIEALTRCVATLEDGYRDLQHKHEDLVNSFQRNNIRIRGVPKVIDGSNIMSFVTGLLHAIHGDPDSSPPMLDRAH
;
A
#
# COMPACT_ATOMS: atom_id res chain seq x y z
N MET A 1 -27.23 -19.80 43.46
CA MET A 1 -25.80 -19.62 43.14
C MET A 1 -25.55 -20.01 41.69
N ASP A 2 -26.12 -21.11 41.19
CA ASP A 2 -26.06 -21.53 39.76
C ASP A 2 -26.48 -20.47 38.74
N GLN A 3 -27.68 -19.88 38.86
CA GLN A 3 -28.21 -18.95 37.84
C GLN A 3 -27.33 -17.72 37.58
N THR A 4 -26.57 -17.28 38.58
CA THR A 4 -25.66 -16.11 38.45
C THR A 4 -24.35 -16.48 37.75
N VAL A 5 -23.95 -17.75 37.83
CA VAL A 5 -22.76 -18.28 37.14
C VAL A 5 -23.11 -18.54 35.67
N ASP A 6 -24.30 -19.06 35.38
CA ASP A 6 -24.78 -19.30 34.02
C ASP A 6 -24.89 -17.99 33.23
N ALA A 7 -25.54 -16.97 33.80
CA ALA A 7 -25.68 -15.67 33.15
C ALA A 7 -24.33 -14.98 32.84
N ARG A 8 -23.35 -15.13 33.73
CA ARG A 8 -21.99 -14.60 33.49
C ARG A 8 -21.24 -15.39 32.43
N THR A 9 -21.49 -16.69 32.34
CA THR A 9 -20.90 -17.55 31.30
C THR A 9 -21.44 -17.16 29.93
N GLU A 10 -22.75 -16.94 29.81
CA GLU A 10 -23.38 -16.44 28.57
C GLU A 10 -22.84 -15.07 28.14
N GLU A 11 -22.62 -14.16 29.09
CA GLU A 11 -22.05 -12.85 28.83
C GLU A 11 -20.59 -12.93 28.33
N ILE A 12 -19.78 -13.79 28.94
CA ILE A 12 -18.39 -14.04 28.50
C ILE A 12 -18.37 -14.65 27.10
N GLU A 13 -19.27 -15.59 26.80
CA GLU A 13 -19.37 -16.18 25.46
C GLU A 13 -19.81 -15.16 24.41
N ALA A 14 -20.75 -14.28 24.76
CA ALA A 14 -21.20 -13.19 23.89
C ALA A 14 -20.07 -12.20 23.60
N LEU A 15 -19.30 -11.83 24.63
CA LEU A 15 -18.12 -10.97 24.48
C LEU A 15 -17.05 -11.63 23.63
N THR A 16 -16.79 -12.93 23.85
CA THR A 16 -15.79 -13.68 23.06
C THR A 16 -16.17 -13.73 21.59
N ARG A 17 -17.44 -13.98 21.27
CA ARG A 17 -17.97 -13.92 19.89
C ARG A 17 -17.86 -12.52 19.28
N CYS A 18 -18.14 -11.48 20.06
CA CYS A 18 -18.02 -10.10 19.62
C CYS A 18 -16.57 -9.76 19.25
N VAL A 19 -15.62 -10.13 20.11
CA VAL A 19 -14.18 -9.92 19.87
C VAL A 19 -13.73 -10.67 18.62
N ALA A 20 -14.08 -11.94 18.47
CA ALA A 20 -13.74 -12.71 17.27
C ALA A 20 -14.28 -12.06 15.98
N THR A 21 -15.53 -11.58 16.02
CA THR A 21 -16.15 -10.89 14.87
C THR A 21 -15.42 -9.58 14.53
N LEU A 22 -15.00 -8.82 15.55
CA LEU A 22 -14.23 -7.59 15.36
C LEU A 22 -12.83 -7.87 14.81
N GLU A 23 -12.16 -8.91 15.29
CA GLU A 23 -10.84 -9.32 14.80
C GLU A 23 -10.88 -9.75 13.33
N ASP A 24 -11.90 -10.52 12.94
CA ASP A 24 -12.09 -10.91 11.54
C ASP A 24 -12.38 -9.69 10.65
N GLY A 25 -13.28 -8.80 11.10
CA GLY A 25 -13.56 -7.55 10.38
C GLY A 25 -12.34 -6.64 10.24
N TYR A 26 -11.50 -6.58 11.28
CA TYR A 26 -10.25 -5.84 11.24
C TYR A 26 -9.27 -6.43 10.23
N ARG A 27 -9.11 -7.76 10.22
CA ARG A 27 -8.23 -8.46 9.27
C ARG A 27 -8.68 -8.24 7.83
N ASP A 28 -9.98 -8.34 7.56
CA ASP A 28 -10.54 -8.06 6.24
C ASP A 28 -10.27 -6.63 5.77
N LEU A 29 -10.37 -5.67 6.70
CA LEU A 29 -10.09 -4.28 6.40
C LEU A 29 -8.60 -4.05 6.11
N GLN A 30 -7.71 -4.71 6.85
CA GLN A 30 -6.27 -4.65 6.57
C GLN A 30 -5.94 -5.21 5.18
N HIS A 31 -6.48 -6.37 4.81
CA HIS A 31 -6.25 -6.94 3.48
C HIS A 31 -6.74 -6.00 2.37
N LYS A 32 -7.95 -5.44 2.50
CA LYS A 32 -8.48 -4.46 1.54
C LYS A 32 -7.61 -3.21 1.44
N HIS A 33 -7.07 -2.75 2.57
CA HIS A 33 -6.16 -1.60 2.59
C HIS A 33 -4.85 -1.91 1.87
N GLU A 34 -4.24 -3.06 2.15
CA GLU A 34 -3.02 -3.51 1.47
C GLU A 34 -3.24 -3.67 -0.03
N ASP A 35 -4.33 -4.30 -0.45
CA ASP A 35 -4.70 -4.44 -1.86
C ASP A 35 -4.87 -3.09 -2.54
N LEU A 36 -5.51 -2.14 -1.88
CA LEU A 36 -5.71 -0.79 -2.39
C LEU A 36 -4.38 -0.05 -2.54
N VAL A 37 -3.53 -0.08 -1.50
CA VAL A 37 -2.20 0.54 -1.54
C VAL A 37 -1.35 -0.07 -2.65
N ASN A 38 -1.34 -1.39 -2.76
CA ASN A 38 -0.64 -2.10 -3.82
C ASN A 38 -1.20 -1.71 -5.19
N SER A 39 -2.52 -1.64 -5.36
CA SER A 39 -3.15 -1.23 -6.62
C SER A 39 -2.74 0.19 -7.04
N PHE A 40 -2.75 1.15 -6.11
CA PHE A 40 -2.31 2.52 -6.37
C PHE A 40 -0.82 2.63 -6.66
N GLN A 41 0.01 1.78 -6.05
CA GLN A 41 1.46 1.82 -6.21
C GLN A 41 2.00 0.93 -7.34
N ARG A 42 1.16 0.11 -7.99
CA ARG A 42 1.57 -0.82 -9.06
C ARG A 42 2.37 -0.15 -10.18
N ASN A 43 2.02 1.08 -10.52
CA ASN A 43 2.66 1.82 -11.61
C ASN A 43 3.75 2.78 -11.11
N ASN A 44 4.03 2.80 -9.80
CA ASN A 44 5.06 3.66 -9.22
C ASN A 44 6.42 2.97 -9.29
N ILE A 45 7.41 3.67 -9.81
CA ILE A 45 8.81 3.21 -9.83
C ILE A 45 9.59 4.00 -8.79
N ARG A 46 10.33 3.28 -7.92
CA ARG A 46 11.22 3.90 -6.94
C ARG A 46 12.68 3.83 -7.38
N ILE A 47 13.24 4.96 -7.77
CA ILE A 47 14.66 5.08 -8.14
C ILE A 47 15.47 5.43 -6.89
N ARG A 48 16.51 4.66 -6.59
CA ARG A 48 17.42 4.90 -5.45
C ARG A 48 18.78 5.40 -5.94
N GLY A 49 19.44 6.22 -5.13
CA GLY A 49 20.76 6.78 -5.45
C GLY A 49 20.72 7.99 -6.38
N VAL A 50 19.55 8.63 -6.53
CA VAL A 50 19.42 9.89 -7.29
C VAL A 50 20.22 10.98 -6.59
N PRO A 51 21.15 11.67 -7.29
CA PRO A 51 21.88 12.79 -6.72
C PRO A 51 20.93 13.89 -6.24
N LYS A 52 21.15 14.43 -5.03
CA LYS A 52 20.31 15.48 -4.42
C LYS A 52 20.17 16.77 -5.24
N VAL A 53 21.01 16.98 -6.24
CA VAL A 53 21.00 18.19 -7.09
C VAL A 53 19.85 18.14 -8.12
N ILE A 54 19.21 16.98 -8.29
CA ILE A 54 18.12 16.78 -9.25
C ILE A 54 16.80 17.09 -8.54
N ASP A 55 16.50 18.38 -8.33
CA ASP A 55 15.23 18.84 -7.76
C ASP A 55 14.26 19.31 -8.86
N GLY A 56 12.99 18.90 -8.71
CA GLY A 56 11.78 19.48 -9.32
C GLY A 56 11.71 19.53 -10.86
N SER A 57 12.51 20.40 -11.50
CA SER A 57 12.42 20.66 -12.94
C SER A 57 13.27 19.72 -13.80
N ASN A 58 14.21 18.98 -13.20
CA ASN A 58 15.18 18.16 -13.93
C ASN A 58 14.94 16.63 -13.80
N ILE A 59 13.92 16.22 -13.03
CA ILE A 59 13.63 14.79 -12.79
C ILE A 59 13.19 14.09 -14.08
N MET A 60 12.36 14.73 -14.91
CA MET A 60 11.92 14.14 -16.18
C MET A 60 13.10 13.87 -17.11
N SER A 61 13.98 14.86 -17.30
CA SER A 61 15.18 14.72 -18.14
C SER A 61 16.13 13.66 -17.59
N PHE A 62 16.28 13.58 -16.27
CA PHE A 62 17.06 12.53 -15.62
C PHE A 62 16.46 11.14 -15.87
N VAL A 63 15.15 10.95 -15.66
CA VAL A 63 14.49 9.66 -15.85
C VAL A 63 14.53 9.24 -17.32
N THR A 64 14.28 10.15 -18.26
CA THR A 64 14.40 9.87 -19.70
C THR A 64 15.84 9.48 -20.06
N GLY A 65 16.84 10.23 -19.59
CA GLY A 65 18.25 9.90 -19.82
C GLY A 65 18.65 8.55 -19.21
N LEU A 66 18.16 8.25 -18.01
CA LEU A 66 18.38 6.96 -17.35
C LEU A 66 17.74 5.81 -18.15
N LEU A 67 16.52 5.99 -18.62
CA LEU A 67 15.83 4.96 -19.40
C LEU A 67 16.49 4.72 -20.75
N HIS A 68 16.96 5.77 -21.44
CA HIS A 68 17.76 5.65 -22.66
C HIS A 68 19.10 4.95 -22.39
N ALA A 69 19.77 5.27 -21.28
CA ALA A 69 21.03 4.61 -20.91
C ALA A 69 20.85 3.11 -20.63
N ILE A 70 19.70 2.70 -20.08
CA ILE A 70 19.40 1.29 -19.76
C ILE A 70 18.91 0.53 -21.00
N HIS A 71 18.00 1.11 -21.78
CA HIS A 71 17.28 0.42 -22.86
C HIS A 71 17.84 0.70 -24.26
N GLY A 72 18.81 1.61 -24.40
CA GLY A 72 19.21 2.16 -25.70
C GLY A 72 18.26 3.27 -26.14
N ASP A 73 18.38 3.72 -27.39
CA ASP A 73 17.46 4.71 -27.97
C ASP A 73 16.14 4.01 -28.32
N PRO A 74 15.06 4.22 -27.55
CA PRO A 74 13.80 3.59 -27.87
C PRO A 74 13.12 4.44 -28.95
N ASP A 75 12.75 3.85 -30.09
CA ASP A 75 11.91 4.50 -31.13
C ASP A 75 10.52 4.95 -30.61
N SER A 76 10.22 4.68 -29.33
CA SER A 76 8.96 5.01 -28.67
C SER A 76 9.03 6.34 -27.95
N SER A 77 7.94 7.09 -28.01
CA SER A 77 7.69 8.32 -27.25
C SER A 77 8.12 8.21 -25.78
N PRO A 78 8.65 9.29 -25.16
CA PRO A 78 9.08 9.27 -23.77
C PRO A 78 7.94 8.81 -22.85
N PRO A 79 8.26 8.09 -21.76
CA PRO A 79 7.24 7.59 -20.85
C PRO A 79 6.48 8.77 -20.22
N MET A 80 5.16 8.67 -20.22
CA MET A 80 4.31 9.62 -19.52
C MET A 80 4.37 9.33 -18.02
N LEU A 81 4.84 10.31 -17.25
CA LEU A 81 4.82 10.29 -15.80
C LEU A 81 3.70 11.22 -15.32
N ASP A 82 2.76 10.67 -14.56
CA ASP A 82 1.64 11.44 -13.99
C ASP A 82 2.11 12.33 -12.82
N ARG A 83 3.07 11.82 -12.02
CA ARG A 83 3.63 12.54 -10.88
C ARG A 83 5.05 12.07 -10.57
N ALA A 84 5.95 13.00 -10.26
CA ALA A 84 7.28 12.72 -9.72
C ALA A 84 7.47 13.50 -8.42
N HIS A 85 8.13 12.85 -7.45
CA HIS A 85 8.34 13.33 -6.08
C HIS A 85 9.79 13.19 -5.66
#